data_AF-A0A3D4ZM44-F1
#
_entry.id   AF-A0A3D4ZM44-F1
#
_cell.length_a   1.000
_cell.length_b   1.000
_cell.length_c   1.000
_cell.angle_alpha   90.00
_cell.angle_beta   90.00
_cell.angle_gamma   90.00
#
_symmetry.space_group_name_H-M   'P 1'
#
loop_
_entity.id
_entity.type
_entity.pdbx_description
1 polymer ?
#
loop_
_entity_poly.entity_id
_entity_poly.type
_entity_poly.pdbx_seq_one_letter_code
_entity_poly.pdbx_strand_id
1 'polypeptide(L)'
;MSVTTILRDSNEWPELRDFIKESCPKYTDLIVKGAPNFTDTLSDWLENAKISQREATLIGDLVDYLFAITLCRQIDQHKDIALKSILRYCNFFTAHFACSDFVLKKVQEIKTVILEFSHGKDVAFSSLVDASHSLFILENNSMGKLEEALNTQISENIQFILFKMVSLFESVFIGCGLINSQSIVLLHPRFGLWGFHLGGAIGDLYIDGNIYEIKSGAQLKSKWTDIGQVYAYYLLNQLCTEDIENKRDPGTVNSPYDLCGYNVDGIALYYTRAGIVQQCNVKKISDIRNHRDETVMRKIIATNVNCGKKRRYEHSLSLHAQIIAEKRFIELRSGKRLLTHYKSKKHCPYNIGERVFLRREGWGTIESITQVNQDLIAVVSMDNNKRWKVDINKVELLSVHDSDLVNSVPAPNYLPEE
;
A
#
# COMPACT_ATOMS: atom_id res chain seq x y z
N MET A 1 -4.88 -3.47 -9.98
CA MET A 1 -6.02 -2.69 -10.50
C MET A 1 -6.76 -2.16 -9.29
N SER A 2 -6.93 -0.84 -9.16
CA SER A 2 -7.61 -0.24 -8.01
C SER A 2 -9.14 -0.33 -8.14
N VAL A 3 -9.85 -0.14 -7.02
CA VAL A 3 -11.32 -0.04 -7.00
C VAL A 3 -11.79 1.08 -7.93
N THR A 4 -11.14 2.23 -7.92
CA THR A 4 -11.49 3.35 -8.81
C THR A 4 -11.39 2.96 -10.29
N THR A 5 -10.37 2.20 -10.69
CA THR A 5 -10.24 1.69 -12.07
C THR A 5 -11.38 0.73 -12.41
N ILE A 6 -11.74 -0.16 -11.49
CA ILE A 6 -12.88 -1.08 -11.67
C ILE A 6 -14.16 -0.29 -11.94
N LEU A 7 -14.42 0.75 -11.14
CA LEU A 7 -15.65 1.52 -11.21
C LEU A 7 -15.76 2.41 -12.45
N ARG A 8 -14.66 2.95 -12.96
CA ARG A 8 -14.69 3.90 -14.09
C ARG A 8 -14.97 3.22 -15.43
N ASP A 9 -14.23 2.17 -15.78
CA ASP A 9 -14.30 1.63 -17.15
C ASP A 9 -13.72 0.22 -17.32
N SER A 10 -13.70 -0.59 -16.26
CA SER A 10 -13.09 -1.91 -16.35
C SER A 10 -14.00 -2.93 -17.02
N ASN A 11 -13.67 -3.28 -18.27
CA ASN A 11 -14.20 -4.46 -18.94
C ASN A 11 -13.79 -5.77 -18.24
N GLU A 12 -12.81 -5.72 -17.32
CA GLU A 12 -12.36 -6.92 -16.61
C GLU A 12 -13.29 -7.30 -15.45
N TRP A 13 -14.02 -6.35 -14.84
CA TRP A 13 -14.88 -6.59 -13.68
C TRP A 13 -16.28 -5.92 -13.82
N PRO A 14 -17.01 -6.14 -14.93
CA PRO A 14 -18.28 -5.46 -15.20
C PRO A 14 -19.35 -5.81 -14.18
N GLU A 15 -19.44 -7.08 -13.77
CA GLU A 15 -20.41 -7.54 -12.75
C GLU A 15 -20.22 -6.83 -11.42
N LEU A 16 -18.96 -6.63 -10.98
CA LEU A 16 -18.65 -5.94 -9.74
C LEU A 16 -19.01 -4.46 -9.82
N ARG A 17 -18.65 -3.81 -10.94
CA ARG A 17 -18.98 -2.40 -11.20
C ARG A 17 -20.49 -2.18 -11.17
N ASP A 18 -21.23 -2.99 -11.92
CA ASP A 18 -22.68 -2.83 -12.09
C ASP A 18 -23.39 -3.10 -10.75
N PHE A 19 -22.97 -4.14 -10.03
CA PHE A 19 -23.45 -4.42 -8.67
C PHE A 19 -23.20 -3.23 -7.72
N ILE A 20 -21.99 -2.68 -7.67
CA ILE A 20 -21.69 -1.53 -6.80
C ILE A 20 -22.52 -0.31 -7.21
N LYS A 21 -22.65 -0.04 -8.51
CA LYS A 21 -23.43 1.10 -9.02
C LYS A 21 -24.92 1.02 -8.66
N GLU A 22 -25.49 -0.18 -8.62
CA GLU A 22 -26.89 -0.41 -8.28
C GLU A 22 -27.14 -0.40 -6.76
N SER A 23 -26.16 -0.88 -5.98
CA SER A 23 -26.30 -1.08 -4.53
C SER A 23 -25.82 0.12 -3.71
N CYS A 24 -24.88 0.92 -4.20
CA CYS A 24 -24.32 2.01 -3.43
C CYS A 24 -25.36 3.09 -3.10
N PRO A 25 -25.19 3.81 -1.97
CA PRO A 25 -26.01 4.97 -1.65
C PRO A 25 -26.07 5.96 -2.81
N LYS A 26 -27.22 6.61 -2.97
CA LYS A 26 -27.40 7.69 -3.93
C LYS A 26 -26.92 8.99 -3.30
N TYR A 27 -26.64 9.98 -4.15
CA TYR A 27 -26.32 11.34 -3.70
C TYR A 27 -27.36 11.90 -2.72
N THR A 28 -28.64 11.60 -2.95
CA THR A 28 -29.77 12.02 -2.10
C THR A 28 -29.75 11.42 -0.70
N ASP A 29 -28.98 10.35 -0.50
CA ASP A 29 -28.88 9.66 0.78
C ASP A 29 -27.70 10.20 1.62
N LEU A 30 -26.87 11.09 1.04
CA LEU A 30 -25.75 11.73 1.71
C LEU A 30 -26.20 13.00 2.43
N ILE A 31 -25.83 13.11 3.70
CA ILE A 31 -25.97 14.32 4.50
C ILE A 31 -24.72 15.18 4.30
N VAL A 32 -24.92 16.42 3.89
CA VAL A 32 -23.84 17.40 3.72
C VAL A 32 -23.53 18.06 5.08
N LYS A 33 -22.27 18.02 5.48
CA LYS A 33 -21.67 18.74 6.60
C LYS A 33 -20.51 19.60 6.10
N GLY A 34 -20.11 20.60 6.87
CA GLY A 34 -19.05 21.55 6.52
C GLY A 34 -19.59 22.90 6.08
N ALA A 35 -18.71 23.75 5.55
CA ALA A 35 -19.03 25.14 5.25
C ALA A 35 -19.60 25.30 3.82
N PRO A 36 -20.92 25.53 3.63
CA PRO A 36 -21.49 25.75 2.29
C PRO A 36 -21.00 27.06 1.63
N ASN A 37 -20.33 27.94 2.37
CA ASN A 37 -19.92 29.28 1.92
C ASN A 37 -18.42 29.42 1.59
N PHE A 38 -17.63 28.32 1.58
CA PHE A 38 -16.20 28.38 1.27
C PHE A 38 -15.86 28.09 -0.21
N THR A 39 -16.87 28.05 -1.06
CA THR A 39 -16.78 27.49 -2.42
C THR A 39 -15.95 28.32 -3.40
N ASP A 40 -15.76 29.62 -3.18
CA ASP A 40 -15.35 30.50 -4.28
C ASP A 40 -13.88 30.96 -4.20
N THR A 41 -13.12 30.65 -3.14
CA THR A 41 -11.75 31.20 -3.00
C THR A 41 -10.62 30.19 -3.20
N LEU A 42 -10.71 28.98 -2.65
CA LEU A 42 -9.65 27.98 -2.81
C LEU A 42 -9.78 27.19 -4.12
N SER A 43 -10.99 26.81 -4.51
CA SER A 43 -11.25 26.11 -5.78
C SER A 43 -10.82 26.96 -6.97
N ASP A 44 -11.29 28.21 -7.03
CA ASP A 44 -10.92 29.18 -8.07
C ASP A 44 -9.41 29.43 -8.09
N TRP A 45 -8.78 29.54 -6.93
CA TRP A 45 -7.34 29.73 -6.87
C TRP A 45 -6.57 28.49 -7.38
N LEU A 46 -6.97 27.28 -6.99
CA LEU A 46 -6.32 26.04 -7.44
C LEU A 46 -6.53 25.75 -8.93
N GLU A 47 -7.67 26.14 -9.49
CA GLU A 47 -7.90 26.09 -10.95
C GLU A 47 -6.98 27.05 -11.71
N ASN A 48 -6.69 28.20 -11.11
CA ASN A 48 -5.78 29.21 -11.68
C ASN A 48 -4.30 28.92 -11.45
N ALA A 49 -3.94 28.03 -10.52
CA ALA A 49 -2.56 27.74 -10.11
C ALA A 49 -1.70 27.03 -11.17
N LYS A 50 -2.24 26.70 -12.36
CA LYS A 50 -1.53 26.04 -13.48
C LYS A 50 -0.67 24.84 -13.07
N ILE A 51 -1.21 23.99 -12.20
CA ILE A 51 -0.53 22.75 -11.78
C ILE A 51 -0.60 21.68 -12.88
N SER A 52 0.50 20.97 -13.09
CA SER A 52 0.52 19.81 -13.97
C SER A 52 -0.26 18.63 -13.37
N GLN A 53 -0.66 17.67 -14.21
CA GLN A 53 -1.36 16.47 -13.75
C GLN A 53 -0.54 15.67 -12.71
N ARG A 54 0.79 15.62 -12.88
CA ARG A 54 1.70 14.94 -11.96
C ARG A 54 1.73 15.62 -10.59
N GLU A 55 1.78 16.94 -10.57
CA GLU A 55 1.72 17.73 -9.32
C GLU A 55 0.36 17.59 -8.65
N ALA A 56 -0.73 17.56 -9.41
CA ALA A 56 -2.06 17.33 -8.87
C ALA A 56 -2.20 15.96 -8.19
N THR A 57 -1.62 14.90 -8.79
CA THR A 57 -1.56 13.57 -8.16
C THR A 57 -0.74 13.61 -6.88
N LEU A 58 0.48 14.16 -6.92
CA LEU A 58 1.35 14.28 -5.75
C LEU A 58 0.68 15.07 -4.63
N ILE A 59 0.01 16.19 -4.94
CA ILE A 59 -0.74 16.98 -3.95
C ILE A 59 -1.81 16.12 -3.28
N GLY A 60 -2.54 15.31 -4.05
CA GLY A 60 -3.51 14.36 -3.51
C GLY A 60 -2.88 13.42 -2.49
N ASP A 61 -1.85 12.69 -2.91
CA ASP A 61 -1.18 11.69 -2.08
C ASP A 61 -0.57 12.32 -0.80
N LEU A 62 0.02 13.51 -0.89
CA LEU A 62 0.62 14.19 0.26
C LEU A 62 -0.42 14.73 1.25
N VAL A 63 -1.60 15.14 0.76
CA VAL A 63 -2.63 15.71 1.64
C VAL A 63 -3.22 14.66 2.57
N ASP A 64 -3.33 13.41 2.14
CA ASP A 64 -3.86 12.32 2.96
C ASP A 64 -3.00 12.11 4.22
N TYR A 65 -1.68 12.09 4.04
CA TYR A 65 -0.70 12.05 5.13
C TYR A 65 -0.77 13.28 6.04
N LEU A 66 -0.81 14.48 5.45
CA LEU A 66 -0.88 15.73 6.21
C LEU A 66 -2.16 15.80 7.05
N PHE A 67 -3.31 15.41 6.50
CA PHE A 67 -4.57 15.38 7.23
C PHE A 67 -4.52 14.38 8.38
N ALA A 68 -4.01 13.17 8.17
CA ALA A 68 -3.88 12.20 9.27
C ALA A 68 -2.93 12.70 10.38
N ILE A 69 -1.79 13.30 10.03
CA ILE A 69 -0.87 13.92 11.01
C ILE A 69 -1.58 15.06 11.77
N THR A 70 -2.35 15.88 11.06
CA THR A 70 -3.16 16.98 11.63
C THR A 70 -4.22 16.46 12.60
N LEU A 71 -4.95 15.41 12.23
CA LEU A 71 -5.95 14.77 13.10
C LEU A 71 -5.31 14.15 14.33
N CYS A 72 -4.13 13.54 14.20
CA CYS A 72 -3.41 12.94 15.31
C CYS A 72 -3.09 13.93 16.44
N ARG A 73 -2.95 15.23 16.11
CA ARG A 73 -2.77 16.30 17.10
C ARG A 73 -4.05 16.59 17.91
N GLN A 74 -5.23 16.29 17.36
CA GLN A 74 -6.54 16.56 17.98
C GLN A 74 -7.04 15.45 18.90
N ILE A 75 -6.43 14.26 18.84
CA ILE A 75 -6.81 13.07 19.59
C ILE A 75 -5.92 12.96 20.81
N ASP A 76 -6.44 12.56 21.96
CA ASP A 76 -5.63 12.23 23.13
C ASP A 76 -5.72 10.75 23.48
N GLN A 77 -6.94 10.20 23.57
CA GLN A 77 -7.17 8.86 24.12
C GLN A 77 -6.62 7.72 23.22
N HIS A 78 -6.72 7.88 21.91
CA HIS A 78 -6.35 6.86 20.92
C HIS A 78 -5.22 7.32 19.99
N LYS A 79 -4.40 8.26 20.47
CA LYS A 79 -3.29 8.85 19.70
C LYS A 79 -2.26 7.80 19.28
N ASP A 80 -1.98 6.84 20.14
CA ASP A 80 -1.04 5.74 19.87
C ASP A 80 -1.49 4.88 18.68
N ILE A 81 -2.80 4.61 18.58
CA ILE A 81 -3.42 3.87 17.47
C ILE A 81 -3.24 4.65 16.16
N ALA A 82 -3.56 5.96 16.18
CA ALA A 82 -3.38 6.84 15.03
C ALA A 82 -1.91 6.91 14.59
N LEU A 83 -0.99 7.16 15.52
CA LEU A 83 0.46 7.20 15.26
C LEU A 83 0.98 5.88 14.70
N LYS A 84 0.50 4.74 15.21
CA LYS A 84 0.90 3.42 14.68
C LYS A 84 0.44 3.22 13.24
N SER A 85 -0.73 3.74 12.87
CA SER A 85 -1.22 3.69 11.49
C SER A 85 -0.37 4.56 10.56
N ILE A 86 -0.07 5.81 10.95
CA ILE A 86 0.73 6.77 10.17
C ILE A 86 2.17 6.28 9.99
N LEU A 87 2.80 5.83 11.09
CA LEU A 87 4.21 5.42 11.11
C LEU A 87 4.41 3.95 10.70
N ARG A 88 3.40 3.30 10.13
CA ARG A 88 3.45 1.88 9.76
C ARG A 88 4.63 1.56 8.87
N TYR A 89 4.84 2.34 7.81
CA TYR A 89 5.94 2.12 6.87
C TYR A 89 7.30 2.36 7.52
N CYS A 90 7.44 3.43 8.29
CA CYS A 90 8.64 3.66 9.11
C CYS A 90 8.97 2.45 9.99
N ASN A 91 7.97 1.89 10.67
CA ASN A 91 8.15 0.71 11.53
C ASN A 91 8.51 -0.55 10.72
N PHE A 92 7.87 -0.74 9.57
CA PHE A 92 8.17 -1.83 8.65
C PHE A 92 9.62 -1.80 8.16
N PHE A 93 10.12 -0.64 7.72
CA PHE A 93 11.51 -0.48 7.29
C PHE A 93 12.49 -0.76 8.42
N THR A 94 12.24 -0.22 9.63
CA THR A 94 13.12 -0.49 10.78
C THR A 94 13.13 -1.95 11.24
N ALA A 95 12.06 -2.70 11.00
CA ALA A 95 11.92 -4.08 11.48
C ALA A 95 12.36 -5.15 10.47
N HIS A 96 12.27 -4.86 9.17
CA HIS A 96 12.36 -5.90 8.14
C HIS A 96 13.43 -5.68 7.07
N PHE A 97 14.04 -4.49 7.01
CA PHE A 97 15.05 -4.16 6.01
C PHE A 97 16.35 -3.76 6.68
N ALA A 98 17.45 -4.31 6.16
CA ALA A 98 18.75 -3.73 6.39
C ALA A 98 18.88 -2.51 5.47
N CYS A 99 18.32 -1.40 5.95
CA CYS A 99 18.40 -0.09 5.33
C CYS A 99 19.80 0.50 5.48
N SER A 100 20.17 1.41 4.60
CA SER A 100 21.36 2.24 4.81
C SER A 100 21.18 3.15 6.02
N ASP A 101 22.29 3.63 6.58
CA ASP A 101 22.28 4.63 7.66
C ASP A 101 21.51 5.89 7.25
N PHE A 102 21.57 6.27 5.97
CA PHE A 102 20.81 7.39 5.43
C PHE A 102 19.30 7.17 5.56
N VAL A 103 18.78 6.02 5.11
CA VAL A 103 17.35 5.70 5.19
C VAL A 103 16.90 5.60 6.66
N LEU A 104 17.71 4.99 7.54
CA LEU A 104 17.39 4.90 8.97
C LEU A 104 17.34 6.28 9.62
N LYS A 105 18.28 7.17 9.29
CA LYS A 105 18.26 8.56 9.75
C LYS A 105 17.00 9.28 9.28
N LYS A 106 16.63 9.14 8.01
CA LYS A 106 15.39 9.72 7.46
C LYS A 106 14.15 9.20 8.18
N VAL A 107 14.06 7.89 8.40
CA VAL A 107 12.96 7.30 9.17
C VAL A 107 12.86 7.89 10.58
N GLN A 108 13.99 8.10 11.25
CA GLN A 108 14.01 8.71 12.58
C GLN A 108 13.63 10.19 12.58
N GLU A 109 14.05 10.95 11.55
CA GLU A 109 13.63 12.33 11.34
C GLU A 109 12.10 12.42 11.19
N ILE A 110 11.51 11.58 10.32
CA ILE A 110 10.05 11.50 10.11
C ILE A 110 9.32 11.21 11.43
N LYS A 111 9.76 10.17 12.16
CA LYS A 111 9.17 9.79 13.46
C LYS A 111 9.22 10.96 14.44
N THR A 112 10.35 11.64 14.53
CA THR A 112 10.55 12.77 15.45
C THR A 112 9.59 13.91 15.12
N VAL A 113 9.55 14.35 13.86
CA VAL A 113 8.68 15.43 13.40
C VAL A 113 7.20 15.13 13.72
N ILE A 114 6.72 13.94 13.39
CA ILE A 114 5.31 13.54 13.60
C ILE A 114 4.97 13.43 15.10
N LEU A 115 5.87 12.84 15.90
CA LEU A 115 5.67 12.72 17.34
C LEU A 115 5.66 14.08 18.03
N GLU A 116 6.59 14.97 17.66
CA GLU A 116 6.65 16.31 18.22
C GLU A 116 5.40 17.13 17.90
N PHE A 117 4.97 17.12 16.63
CA PHE A 117 3.76 17.83 16.22
C PHE A 117 2.49 17.27 16.87
N SER A 118 2.32 15.95 16.92
CA SER A 118 1.15 15.30 17.55
C SER A 118 1.08 15.52 19.07
N HIS A 119 2.21 15.83 19.71
CA HIS A 119 2.30 16.22 21.12
C HIS A 119 2.18 17.74 21.33
N GLY A 120 1.80 18.49 20.29
CA GLY A 120 1.52 19.92 20.38
C GLY A 120 2.76 20.82 20.38
N LYS A 121 3.95 20.29 20.06
CA LYS A 121 5.12 21.15 19.81
C LYS A 121 4.91 21.94 18.52
N ASP A 122 5.49 23.13 18.50
CA ASP A 122 5.54 23.94 17.28
C ASP A 122 6.58 23.35 16.32
N VAL A 123 6.11 22.93 15.16
CA VAL A 123 6.91 22.28 14.11
C VAL A 123 6.63 23.03 12.82
N ALA A 124 7.70 23.40 12.11
CA ALA A 124 7.57 24.11 10.85
C ALA A 124 6.74 23.30 9.85
N PHE A 125 5.82 23.97 9.14
CA PHE A 125 4.94 23.31 8.17
C PHE A 125 5.72 22.59 7.06
N SER A 126 6.84 23.16 6.62
CA SER A 126 7.74 22.52 5.64
C SER A 126 8.26 21.17 6.14
N SER A 127 8.58 21.04 7.43
CA SER A 127 9.00 19.76 8.00
C SER A 127 7.88 18.71 8.00
N LEU A 128 6.62 19.13 8.16
CA LEU A 128 5.47 18.23 8.02
C LEU A 128 5.30 17.78 6.58
N VAL A 129 5.47 18.68 5.60
CA VAL A 129 5.43 18.33 4.18
C VAL A 129 6.54 17.33 3.83
N ASP A 130 7.77 17.57 4.29
CA ASP A 130 8.90 16.66 4.07
C ASP A 130 8.66 15.28 4.70
N ALA A 131 8.08 15.23 5.90
CA ALA A 131 7.71 13.99 6.56
C ALA A 131 6.63 13.22 5.78
N SER A 132 5.56 13.90 5.35
CA SER A 132 4.50 13.31 4.52
C SER A 132 5.03 12.80 3.18
N HIS A 133 5.90 13.56 2.53
CA HIS A 133 6.52 13.14 1.27
C HIS A 133 7.41 11.91 1.45
N SER A 134 8.18 11.89 2.52
CA SER A 134 9.02 10.73 2.84
C SER A 134 8.18 9.49 3.16
N LEU A 135 7.05 9.62 3.86
CA LEU A 135 6.11 8.52 4.10
C LEU A 135 5.52 7.98 2.78
N PHE A 136 5.07 8.87 1.90
CA PHE A 136 4.59 8.50 0.56
C PHE A 136 5.66 7.74 -0.24
N ILE A 137 6.91 8.21 -0.20
CA ILE A 137 8.04 7.54 -0.86
C ILE A 137 8.26 6.13 -0.28
N LEU A 138 8.26 5.99 1.05
CA LEU A 138 8.44 4.70 1.73
C LEU A 138 7.32 3.72 1.39
N GLU A 139 6.08 4.19 1.24
CA GLU A 139 4.95 3.36 0.84
C GLU A 139 5.07 2.85 -0.61
N ASN A 140 5.53 3.71 -1.53
CA ASN A 140 5.39 3.47 -2.96
C ASN A 140 6.67 3.04 -3.70
N ASN A 141 7.85 3.12 -3.08
CA ASN A 141 9.11 2.80 -3.76
C ASN A 141 9.66 1.43 -3.37
N SER A 142 10.07 0.66 -4.39
CA SER A 142 10.99 -0.45 -4.22
C SER A 142 12.40 0.08 -3.94
N MET A 143 13.17 -0.68 -3.15
CA MET A 143 14.43 -0.23 -2.53
C MET A 143 15.49 0.33 -3.48
N GLY A 144 15.47 -0.02 -4.78
CA GLY A 144 16.53 0.28 -5.74
C GLY A 144 16.84 1.77 -5.98
N LYS A 145 15.90 2.68 -5.70
CA LYS A 145 16.09 4.15 -5.82
C LYS A 145 15.60 4.92 -4.59
N LEU A 146 15.49 4.24 -3.45
CA LEU A 146 14.84 4.82 -2.28
C LEU A 146 15.57 6.06 -1.74
N GLU A 147 16.90 6.05 -1.70
CA GLU A 147 17.68 7.19 -1.20
C GLU A 147 17.58 8.43 -2.11
N GLU A 148 17.59 8.22 -3.42
CA GLU A 148 17.41 9.29 -4.41
C GLU A 148 16.03 9.91 -4.23
N ALA A 149 14.99 9.07 -4.15
CA ALA A 149 13.62 9.52 -3.93
C ALA A 149 13.48 10.30 -2.61
N LEU A 150 14.01 9.79 -1.50
CA LEU A 150 13.97 10.45 -0.18
C LEU A 150 14.74 11.78 -0.12
N ASN A 151 15.62 12.06 -1.08
CA ASN A 151 16.32 13.35 -1.19
C ASN A 151 15.58 14.35 -2.08
N THR A 152 14.48 13.97 -2.71
CA THR A 152 13.70 14.90 -3.55
C THR A 152 12.94 15.90 -2.70
N GLN A 153 13.01 17.17 -3.11
CA GLN A 153 12.36 18.28 -2.42
C GLN A 153 11.02 18.63 -3.08
N ILE A 154 10.05 18.99 -2.25
CA ILE A 154 8.76 19.53 -2.70
C ILE A 154 8.92 21.02 -2.99
N SER A 155 8.50 21.45 -4.18
CA SER A 155 8.58 22.86 -4.58
C SER A 155 7.75 23.78 -3.67
N GLU A 156 8.20 25.02 -3.48
CA GLU A 156 7.52 26.00 -2.63
C GLU A 156 6.06 26.23 -3.04
N ASN A 157 5.77 26.19 -4.35
CA ASN A 157 4.41 26.31 -4.86
C ASN A 157 3.50 25.18 -4.35
N ILE A 158 3.99 23.93 -4.39
CA ILE A 158 3.24 22.78 -3.85
C ILE A 158 3.09 22.89 -2.34
N GLN A 159 4.14 23.30 -1.61
CA GLN A 159 4.06 23.52 -0.15
C GLN A 159 2.99 24.55 0.20
N PHE A 160 2.91 25.66 -0.54
CA PHE A 160 1.88 26.68 -0.33
C PHE A 160 0.47 26.16 -0.60
N ILE A 161 0.28 25.35 -1.65
CA ILE A 161 -1.00 24.69 -1.94
C ILE A 161 -1.41 23.78 -0.77
N LEU A 162 -0.51 22.92 -0.31
CA LEU A 162 -0.76 22.00 0.81
C LEU A 162 -1.09 22.76 2.09
N PHE A 163 -0.40 23.87 2.36
CA PHE A 163 -0.69 24.73 3.51
C PHE A 163 -2.13 25.25 3.48
N LYS A 164 -2.60 25.72 2.32
CA LYS A 164 -3.98 26.19 2.16
C LYS A 164 -5.01 25.08 2.35
N MET A 165 -4.72 23.88 1.84
CA MET A 165 -5.60 22.72 2.01
C MET A 165 -5.69 22.26 3.47
N VAL A 166 -4.56 22.23 4.19
CA VAL A 166 -4.53 21.90 5.63
C VAL A 166 -5.24 22.97 6.45
N SER A 167 -5.02 24.25 6.16
CA SER A 167 -5.73 25.35 6.85
C SER A 167 -7.26 25.25 6.68
N LEU A 168 -7.72 24.89 5.48
CA LEU A 168 -9.14 24.68 5.22
C LEU A 168 -9.68 23.43 5.95
N PHE A 169 -8.90 22.35 5.98
CA PHE A 169 -9.24 21.14 6.72
C PHE A 169 -9.37 21.40 8.22
N GLU A 170 -8.43 22.13 8.83
CA GLU A 170 -8.51 22.50 10.24
C GLU A 170 -9.74 23.37 10.53
N SER A 171 -9.97 24.41 9.73
CA SER A 171 -11.09 25.34 9.97
C SER A 171 -12.46 24.70 9.75
N VAL A 172 -12.60 23.79 8.77
CA VAL A 172 -13.91 23.23 8.40
C VAL A 172 -14.10 21.82 8.93
N PHE A 173 -13.22 20.88 8.60
CA PHE A 173 -13.38 19.48 8.99
C PHE A 173 -13.22 19.31 10.50
N ILE A 174 -12.15 19.85 11.07
CA ILE A 174 -11.91 19.78 12.52
C ILE A 174 -12.87 20.75 13.23
N GLY A 175 -12.99 21.98 12.75
CA GLY A 175 -13.86 23.01 13.33
C GLY A 175 -15.36 22.64 13.41
N CYS A 176 -15.86 21.75 12.55
CA CYS A 176 -17.25 21.29 12.62
C CYS A 176 -17.52 20.17 13.65
N GLY A 177 -16.51 19.78 14.45
CA GLY A 177 -16.67 18.83 15.54
C GLY A 177 -16.83 17.38 15.10
N LEU A 178 -16.41 17.04 13.88
CA LEU A 178 -16.37 15.65 13.39
C LEU A 178 -15.30 14.79 14.08
N ILE A 179 -14.33 15.44 14.73
CA ILE A 179 -13.28 14.81 15.53
C ILE A 179 -13.23 15.45 16.91
N ASN A 180 -12.91 14.66 17.92
CA ASN A 180 -12.65 15.11 19.28
C ASN A 180 -11.49 14.33 19.91
N SER A 181 -11.11 14.71 21.14
CA SER A 181 -10.00 14.08 21.89
C SER A 181 -10.13 12.56 22.11
N GLN A 182 -11.33 12.00 21.98
CA GLN A 182 -11.62 10.58 22.16
C GLN A 182 -11.85 9.85 20.83
N SER A 183 -11.72 10.53 19.70
CA SER A 183 -11.91 9.92 18.40
C SER A 183 -10.84 8.87 18.09
N ILE A 184 -11.23 7.82 17.38
CA ILE A 184 -10.34 6.81 16.85
C ILE A 184 -10.06 7.14 15.39
N VAL A 185 -8.78 7.26 15.03
CA VAL A 185 -8.36 7.55 13.66
C VAL A 185 -7.37 6.50 13.16
N LEU A 186 -7.60 6.01 11.95
CA LEU A 186 -6.67 5.13 11.24
C LEU A 186 -6.43 5.67 9.82
N LEU A 187 -5.17 5.88 9.47
CA LEU A 187 -4.74 6.18 8.10
C LEU A 187 -4.61 4.89 7.30
N HIS A 188 -5.02 4.93 6.04
CA HIS A 188 -4.84 3.83 5.09
C HIS A 188 -5.33 2.46 5.63
N PRO A 189 -6.58 2.35 6.14
CA PRO A 189 -7.10 1.06 6.58
C PRO A 189 -7.13 0.06 5.42
N ARG A 190 -6.50 -1.10 5.64
CA ARG A 190 -6.49 -2.24 4.72
C ARG A 190 -7.62 -3.21 5.03
N PHE A 191 -8.14 -3.82 3.97
CA PHE A 191 -9.29 -4.75 4.03
C PHE A 191 -8.89 -6.21 3.82
N GLY A 192 -7.75 -6.62 4.40
CA GLY A 192 -7.33 -8.01 4.41
C GLY A 192 -7.30 -8.67 3.03
N LEU A 193 -7.61 -9.96 3.00
CA LEU A 193 -7.56 -10.78 1.79
C LEU A 193 -8.52 -10.26 0.69
N TRP A 194 -9.69 -9.75 1.08
CA TRP A 194 -10.67 -9.18 0.13
C TRP A 194 -10.14 -7.93 -0.55
N GLY A 195 -9.50 -7.03 0.21
CA GLY A 195 -8.82 -5.86 -0.34
C GLY A 195 -7.67 -6.26 -1.27
N PHE A 196 -6.89 -7.29 -0.93
CA PHE A 196 -5.86 -7.83 -1.80
C PHE A 196 -6.41 -8.35 -3.14
N HIS A 197 -7.55 -9.04 -3.12
CA HIS A 197 -8.22 -9.49 -4.34
C HIS A 197 -8.74 -8.35 -5.22
N LEU A 198 -8.94 -7.15 -4.66
CA LEU A 198 -9.24 -5.93 -5.41
C LEU A 198 -8.00 -5.04 -5.61
N GLY A 199 -6.84 -5.69 -5.80
CA GLY A 199 -5.60 -5.03 -6.18
C GLY A 199 -4.94 -4.23 -5.06
N GLY A 200 -5.16 -4.65 -3.80
CA GLY A 200 -4.65 -3.95 -2.64
C GLY A 200 -5.50 -2.73 -2.30
N ALA A 201 -6.83 -2.88 -2.25
CA ALA A 201 -7.73 -1.82 -1.85
C ALA A 201 -7.38 -1.31 -0.44
N ILE A 202 -7.24 0.01 -0.34
CA ILE A 202 -6.89 0.77 0.85
C ILE A 202 -7.84 1.97 0.89
N GLY A 203 -8.50 2.20 2.02
CA GLY A 203 -9.29 3.41 2.23
C GLY A 203 -8.40 4.56 2.68
N ASP A 204 -8.81 5.81 2.53
CA ASP A 204 -7.91 6.92 2.89
C ASP A 204 -7.85 7.09 4.41
N LEU A 205 -9.01 7.08 5.07
CA LEU A 205 -9.10 7.34 6.49
C LEU A 205 -10.29 6.63 7.14
N TYR A 206 -10.15 6.25 8.40
CA TYR A 206 -11.26 5.85 9.27
C TYR A 206 -11.35 6.81 10.45
N ILE A 207 -12.56 7.31 10.75
CA ILE A 207 -12.86 8.09 11.96
C ILE A 207 -14.20 7.66 12.54
N ASP A 208 -14.22 7.26 13.81
CA ASP A 208 -15.43 7.04 14.62
C ASP A 208 -16.57 6.33 13.88
N GLY A 209 -16.26 5.16 13.31
CA GLY A 209 -17.24 4.33 12.61
C GLY A 209 -17.51 4.69 11.15
N ASN A 210 -16.78 5.64 10.58
CA ASN A 210 -16.92 6.04 9.18
C ASN A 210 -15.62 5.81 8.41
N ILE A 211 -15.72 5.19 7.24
CA ILE A 211 -14.63 5.16 6.25
C ILE A 211 -14.76 6.41 5.38
N TYR A 212 -13.70 7.19 5.29
CA TYR A 212 -13.61 8.40 4.49
C TYR A 212 -12.80 8.14 3.23
N GLU A 213 -13.28 8.71 2.13
CA GLU A 213 -12.53 8.87 0.89
C GLU A 213 -12.32 10.37 0.65
N ILE A 214 -11.06 10.77 0.49
CA ILE A 214 -10.60 12.13 0.34
C ILE A 214 -10.54 12.45 -1.15
N LYS A 215 -11.25 13.50 -1.56
CA LYS A 215 -11.32 13.97 -2.94
C LYS A 215 -10.65 15.32 -3.07
N SER A 216 -9.46 15.30 -3.65
CA SER A 216 -8.64 16.49 -3.93
C SER A 216 -8.95 17.19 -5.25
N GLY A 217 -9.95 16.71 -6.01
CA GLY A 217 -10.39 17.33 -7.26
C GLY A 217 -11.23 18.59 -7.08
N ALA A 218 -11.36 19.40 -8.14
CA ALA A 218 -12.17 20.62 -8.15
C ALA A 218 -13.69 20.37 -8.18
N GLN A 219 -14.14 19.13 -8.41
CA GLN A 219 -15.55 18.85 -8.56
C GLN A 219 -16.27 18.84 -7.20
N LEU A 220 -17.27 19.72 -7.07
CA LEU A 220 -18.09 19.89 -5.86
C LEU A 220 -19.22 18.86 -5.71
N LYS A 221 -19.54 18.13 -6.79
CA LYS A 221 -20.59 17.11 -6.80
C LYS A 221 -19.96 15.73 -6.87
N SER A 222 -20.39 14.85 -5.98
CA SER A 222 -19.97 13.45 -5.98
C SER A 222 -20.39 12.78 -7.28
N LYS A 223 -19.41 12.18 -7.94
CA LYS A 223 -19.71 11.19 -8.96
C LYS A 223 -20.17 9.92 -8.26
N TRP A 224 -21.05 9.16 -8.91
CA TRP A 224 -21.44 7.85 -8.40
C TRP A 224 -20.22 6.95 -8.14
N THR A 225 -19.14 7.12 -8.92
CA THR A 225 -17.87 6.39 -8.73
C THR A 225 -17.19 6.72 -7.40
N ASP A 226 -17.31 7.95 -6.91
CA ASP A 226 -16.71 8.36 -5.64
C ASP A 226 -17.45 7.70 -4.47
N ILE A 227 -18.79 7.72 -4.52
CA ILE A 227 -19.65 7.05 -3.54
C ILE A 227 -19.45 5.53 -3.63
N GLY A 228 -19.41 4.98 -4.84
CA GLY A 228 -19.18 3.56 -5.08
C GLY A 228 -17.83 3.07 -4.57
N GLN A 229 -16.78 3.92 -4.62
CA GLN A 229 -15.45 3.57 -4.13
C GLN A 229 -15.46 3.37 -2.61
N VAL A 230 -15.95 4.37 -1.86
CA VAL A 230 -16.01 4.27 -0.39
C VAL A 230 -17.05 3.24 0.07
N TYR A 231 -18.12 3.03 -0.70
CA TYR A 231 -19.08 1.94 -0.44
C TYR A 231 -18.46 0.55 -0.67
N ALA A 232 -17.60 0.38 -1.68
CA ALA A 232 -16.86 -0.85 -1.87
C ALA A 232 -15.97 -1.17 -0.67
N TYR A 233 -15.30 -0.15 -0.09
CA TYR A 233 -14.52 -0.31 1.13
C TYR A 233 -15.36 -0.74 2.33
N TYR A 234 -16.56 -0.17 2.48
CA TYR A 234 -17.53 -0.63 3.47
C TYR A 234 -17.89 -2.11 3.28
N LEU A 235 -18.19 -2.55 2.05
CA LEU A 235 -18.52 -3.95 1.80
C LEU A 235 -17.32 -4.89 2.04
N LEU A 236 -16.10 -4.47 1.66
CA LEU A 236 -14.89 -5.23 1.98
C LEU A 236 -14.69 -5.40 3.49
N ASN A 237 -14.98 -4.35 4.28
CA ASN A 237 -14.97 -4.43 5.74
C ASN A 237 -15.99 -5.45 6.26
N GLN A 238 -17.21 -5.47 5.71
CA GLN A 238 -18.22 -6.46 6.11
C GLN A 238 -17.75 -7.89 5.82
N LEU A 239 -17.17 -8.15 4.65
CA LEU A 239 -16.62 -9.46 4.29
C LEU A 239 -15.52 -9.93 5.26
N CYS A 240 -14.60 -9.04 5.62
CA CYS A 240 -13.56 -9.33 6.61
C CYS A 240 -14.14 -9.61 7.99
N THR A 241 -15.15 -8.86 8.41
CA THR A 241 -15.82 -9.03 9.71
C THR A 241 -16.55 -10.38 9.77
N GLU A 242 -17.30 -10.71 8.72
CA GLU A 242 -17.99 -12.01 8.60
C GLU A 242 -16.99 -13.19 8.63
N ASP A 243 -15.83 -13.04 8.00
CA ASP A 243 -14.81 -14.09 8.02
C ASP A 243 -14.25 -14.30 9.43
N ILE A 244 -14.04 -13.24 10.22
CA ILE A 244 -13.63 -13.35 11.63
C ILE A 244 -14.69 -14.09 12.46
N GLU A 245 -15.95 -13.68 12.34
CA GLU A 245 -17.07 -14.28 13.08
C GLU A 245 -17.21 -15.77 12.78
N ASN A 246 -16.95 -16.16 11.54
CA ASN A 246 -16.95 -17.54 11.09
C ASN A 246 -15.61 -18.27 11.29
N LYS A 247 -14.66 -17.70 12.04
CA LYS A 247 -13.33 -18.26 12.32
C LYS A 247 -12.53 -18.61 11.05
N ARG A 248 -12.75 -17.87 9.97
CA ARG A 248 -11.93 -17.88 8.77
C ARG A 248 -10.83 -16.84 8.92
N ASP A 249 -9.77 -16.98 8.13
CA ASP A 249 -8.67 -16.01 8.14
C ASP A 249 -9.06 -14.78 7.29
N PRO A 250 -9.33 -13.60 7.88
CA PRO A 250 -9.67 -12.40 7.13
C PRO A 250 -8.44 -11.73 6.50
N GLY A 251 -7.22 -12.12 6.90
CA GLY A 251 -6.01 -11.40 6.54
C GLY A 251 -4.72 -12.06 7.01
N THR A 252 -3.74 -12.08 6.13
CA THR A 252 -2.41 -12.61 6.44
C THR A 252 -1.45 -11.50 6.88
N VAL A 253 -0.24 -11.85 7.35
CA VAL A 253 0.83 -10.86 7.57
C VAL A 253 1.05 -9.96 6.34
N ASN A 254 0.85 -10.52 5.14
CA ASN A 254 1.04 -9.80 3.88
C ASN A 254 -0.21 -9.05 3.40
N SER A 255 -1.34 -9.24 4.07
CA SER A 255 -2.63 -8.64 3.73
C SER A 255 -3.45 -8.49 5.01
N PRO A 256 -3.05 -7.57 5.89
CA PRO A 256 -3.69 -7.42 7.19
C PRO A 256 -5.01 -6.66 7.07
N TYR A 257 -5.88 -6.88 8.05
CA TYR A 257 -7.16 -6.21 8.19
C TYR A 257 -7.09 -5.21 9.35
N ASP A 258 -7.03 -3.92 9.03
CA ASP A 258 -6.75 -2.88 10.03
C ASP A 258 -7.99 -2.45 10.83
N LEU A 259 -9.20 -2.71 10.30
CA LEU A 259 -10.46 -2.36 10.95
C LEU A 259 -11.02 -3.47 11.87
N CYS A 260 -10.22 -4.51 12.13
CA CYS A 260 -10.59 -5.58 13.05
C CYS A 260 -10.93 -5.03 14.45
N GLY A 261 -12.12 -5.34 14.95
CA GLY A 261 -12.60 -4.88 16.26
C GLY A 261 -13.19 -3.48 16.30
N TYR A 262 -13.21 -2.76 15.17
CA TYR A 262 -13.86 -1.47 15.05
C TYR A 262 -15.21 -1.62 14.36
N ASN A 263 -16.22 -0.91 14.86
CA ASN A 263 -17.50 -0.83 14.19
C ASN A 263 -17.37 0.11 12.97
N VAL A 264 -18.05 -0.22 11.87
CA VAL A 264 -18.20 0.63 10.69
C VAL A 264 -19.69 0.75 10.38
N ASP A 265 -20.23 1.94 10.61
CA ASP A 265 -21.66 2.26 10.44
C ASP A 265 -21.92 3.13 9.22
N GLY A 266 -20.87 3.78 8.70
CA GLY A 266 -21.04 4.79 7.66
C GLY A 266 -19.86 4.92 6.71
N ILE A 267 -20.13 5.69 5.66
CA ILE A 267 -19.17 6.13 4.66
C ILE A 267 -19.20 7.65 4.57
N ALA A 268 -18.07 8.23 4.20
CA ALA A 268 -17.97 9.67 4.01
C ALA A 268 -17.04 10.02 2.85
N LEU A 269 -17.32 11.16 2.23
CA LEU A 269 -16.51 11.81 1.21
C LEU A 269 -16.08 13.16 1.74
N TYR A 270 -14.79 13.47 1.65
CA TYR A 270 -14.28 14.79 1.98
C TYR A 270 -13.71 15.49 0.75
N TYR A 271 -14.35 16.58 0.33
CA TYR A 271 -13.93 17.40 -0.80
C TYR A 271 -12.99 18.50 -0.31
N THR A 272 -11.69 18.26 -0.46
CA THR A 272 -10.66 19.04 0.23
C THR A 272 -10.56 20.48 -0.24
N ARG A 273 -10.86 20.75 -1.51
CA ARG A 273 -10.85 22.11 -2.08
C ARG A 273 -12.06 22.95 -1.65
N ALA A 274 -13.14 22.28 -1.23
CA ALA A 274 -14.41 22.90 -0.88
C ALA A 274 -14.68 22.91 0.63
N GLY A 275 -13.95 22.10 1.41
CA GLY A 275 -14.26 21.89 2.82
C GLY A 275 -15.60 21.17 3.03
N ILE A 276 -16.07 20.40 2.05
CA ILE A 276 -17.39 19.75 2.12
C ILE A 276 -17.22 18.30 2.56
N VAL A 277 -17.95 17.89 3.59
CA VAL A 277 -18.07 16.49 4.02
C VAL A 277 -19.45 15.99 3.62
N GLN A 278 -19.51 14.87 2.90
CA GLN A 278 -20.77 14.20 2.58
C GLN A 278 -20.75 12.83 3.22
N GLN A 279 -21.66 12.57 4.13
CA GLN A 279 -21.66 11.37 4.96
C GLN A 279 -22.98 10.64 4.89
N CYS A 280 -22.93 9.33 5.00
CA CYS A 280 -24.09 8.46 5.01
C CYS A 280 -23.90 7.36 6.04
N ASN A 281 -24.93 7.13 6.85
CA ASN A 281 -25.02 5.92 7.66
C ASN A 281 -25.57 4.81 6.77
N VAL A 282 -24.71 3.87 6.39
CA VAL A 282 -25.06 2.82 5.43
C VAL A 282 -26.08 1.87 6.04
N LYS A 283 -26.02 1.60 7.35
CA LYS A 283 -26.99 0.74 8.06
C LYS A 283 -28.42 1.28 7.95
N LYS A 284 -28.61 2.61 8.02
CA LYS A 284 -29.95 3.24 7.90
C LYS A 284 -30.55 3.21 6.51
N ILE A 285 -29.74 3.02 5.46
CA ILE A 285 -30.23 2.86 4.09
C ILE A 285 -30.70 1.42 3.83
N SER A 286 -30.26 0.48 4.68
CA SER A 286 -30.10 -0.92 4.30
C SER A 286 -30.82 -1.93 5.17
N ASP A 287 -31.88 -1.52 5.89
CA ASP A 287 -32.83 -2.44 6.55
C ASP A 287 -33.47 -3.49 5.58
N ILE A 288 -33.13 -3.48 4.27
CA ILE A 288 -33.58 -4.43 3.26
C ILE A 288 -32.42 -5.06 2.41
N ARG A 289 -31.15 -4.64 2.50
CA ARG A 289 -30.12 -4.96 1.45
C ARG A 289 -28.79 -5.65 1.85
N ASN A 290 -28.28 -5.52 3.08
CA ASN A 290 -26.85 -5.80 3.36
C ASN A 290 -26.37 -7.25 3.21
N HIS A 291 -27.06 -8.26 3.77
CA HIS A 291 -26.58 -9.65 3.68
C HIS A 291 -26.60 -10.20 2.24
N ARG A 292 -27.51 -9.69 1.41
CA ARG A 292 -27.55 -10.03 -0.02
C ARG A 292 -26.33 -9.45 -0.73
N ASP A 293 -25.95 -8.23 -0.39
CA ASP A 293 -24.87 -7.50 -1.03
C ASP A 293 -23.49 -8.12 -0.72
N GLU A 294 -23.24 -8.52 0.53
CA GLU A 294 -22.03 -9.25 0.94
C GLU A 294 -21.88 -10.58 0.20
N THR A 295 -22.95 -11.38 0.17
CA THR A 295 -22.95 -12.69 -0.50
C THR A 295 -22.68 -12.55 -2.00
N VAL A 296 -23.28 -11.53 -2.64
CA VAL A 296 -23.08 -11.24 -4.06
C VAL A 296 -21.64 -10.78 -4.32
N MET A 297 -21.13 -9.83 -3.53
CA MET A 297 -19.75 -9.34 -3.68
C MET A 297 -18.72 -10.47 -3.50
N ARG A 298 -18.91 -11.32 -2.47
CA ARG A 298 -18.05 -12.50 -2.22
C ARG A 298 -18.03 -13.44 -3.43
N LYS A 299 -19.21 -13.73 -4.01
CA LYS A 299 -19.32 -14.57 -5.20
C LYS A 299 -18.62 -13.94 -6.41
N ILE A 300 -18.86 -12.66 -6.68
CA ILE A 300 -18.24 -11.96 -7.81
C ILE A 300 -16.71 -11.99 -7.67
N ILE A 301 -16.17 -11.68 -6.49
CA ILE A 301 -14.72 -11.73 -6.23
C ILE A 301 -14.18 -13.16 -6.40
N ALA A 302 -14.82 -14.16 -5.80
CA ALA A 302 -14.37 -15.54 -5.87
C ALA A 302 -14.35 -16.08 -7.32
N THR A 303 -15.37 -15.78 -8.12
CA THR A 303 -15.43 -16.17 -9.54
C THR A 303 -14.29 -15.55 -10.33
N ASN A 304 -14.06 -14.24 -10.19
CA ASN A 304 -13.03 -13.53 -10.92
C ASN A 304 -11.59 -13.89 -10.47
N VAL A 305 -11.39 -14.18 -9.18
CA VAL A 305 -10.11 -14.69 -8.68
C VAL A 305 -9.82 -16.09 -9.24
N ASN A 306 -10.82 -16.96 -9.32
CA ASN A 306 -10.68 -18.29 -9.92
C ASN A 306 -10.40 -18.24 -11.43
N CYS A 307 -10.98 -17.29 -12.15
CA CYS A 307 -10.70 -17.05 -13.58
C CYS A 307 -9.32 -16.40 -13.81
N GLY A 308 -8.83 -15.60 -12.85
CA GLY A 308 -7.56 -14.87 -12.91
C GLY A 308 -6.32 -15.61 -12.41
N LYS A 309 -6.44 -16.90 -12.01
CA LYS A 309 -5.37 -17.71 -11.38
C LYS A 309 -4.03 -17.75 -12.13
N LYS A 310 -4.00 -17.42 -13.43
CA LYS A 310 -2.77 -17.44 -14.23
C LYS A 310 -1.90 -16.17 -14.13
N ARG A 311 -2.44 -15.00 -13.77
CA ARG A 311 -1.67 -13.72 -13.80
C ARG A 311 -1.28 -13.15 -12.43
N ARG A 312 -2.03 -13.43 -11.36
CA ARG A 312 -1.78 -12.82 -10.03
C ARG A 312 -0.80 -13.63 -9.16
N TYR A 313 -0.67 -14.92 -9.42
CA TYR A 313 0.32 -15.77 -8.73
C TYR A 313 1.76 -15.34 -9.08
N GLU A 314 1.99 -14.90 -10.31
CA GLU A 314 3.30 -14.41 -10.79
C GLU A 314 3.72 -13.09 -10.12
N HIS A 315 2.79 -12.17 -9.88
CA HIS A 315 3.11 -10.86 -9.27
C HIS A 315 3.37 -10.94 -7.76
N SER A 316 2.66 -11.83 -7.05
CA SER A 316 2.91 -12.11 -5.62
C SER A 316 4.18 -12.93 -5.42
N LEU A 317 4.49 -13.86 -6.32
CA LEU A 317 5.77 -14.59 -6.31
C LEU A 317 6.93 -13.66 -6.65
N SER A 318 6.75 -12.69 -7.55
CA SER A 318 7.74 -11.65 -7.89
C SER A 318 8.12 -10.82 -6.66
N LEU A 319 7.14 -10.32 -5.90
CA LEU A 319 7.42 -9.53 -4.69
C LEU A 319 8.05 -10.38 -3.59
N HIS A 320 7.61 -11.64 -3.43
CA HIS A 320 8.18 -12.55 -2.44
C HIS A 320 9.61 -13.00 -2.81
N ALA A 321 9.85 -13.26 -4.09
CA ALA A 321 11.17 -13.58 -4.63
C ALA A 321 12.12 -12.38 -4.53
N GLN A 322 11.63 -11.16 -4.79
CA GLN A 322 12.40 -9.93 -4.58
C GLN A 322 12.76 -9.74 -3.10
N ILE A 323 11.79 -9.87 -2.18
CA ILE A 323 12.05 -9.74 -0.73
C ILE A 323 13.04 -10.81 -0.24
N ILE A 324 12.94 -12.06 -0.73
CA ILE A 324 13.86 -13.15 -0.36
C ILE A 324 15.25 -12.94 -0.99
N ALA A 325 15.32 -12.54 -2.26
CA ALA A 325 16.57 -12.27 -2.97
C ALA A 325 17.31 -11.08 -2.34
N GLU A 326 16.60 -10.02 -1.97
CA GLU A 326 17.17 -8.83 -1.34
C GLU A 326 17.61 -9.11 0.11
N LYS A 327 16.84 -9.87 0.90
CA LYS A 327 17.30 -10.32 2.24
C LYS A 327 18.61 -11.09 2.15
N ARG A 328 18.72 -12.02 1.19
CA ARG A 328 19.95 -12.79 0.96
C ARG A 328 21.10 -11.93 0.42
N PHE A 329 20.83 -10.96 -0.44
CA PHE A 329 21.84 -10.04 -0.97
C PHE A 329 22.47 -9.20 0.16
N ILE A 330 21.66 -8.76 1.13
CA ILE A 330 22.15 -7.96 2.26
C ILE A 330 22.87 -8.81 3.33
N GLU A 331 22.41 -10.04 3.57
CA GLU A 331 23.14 -11.02 4.40
C GLU A 331 24.55 -11.30 3.87
N LEU A 332 24.70 -11.38 2.53
CA LEU A 332 26.00 -11.55 1.87
C LEU A 332 26.91 -10.32 2.00
N ARG A 333 26.35 -9.11 1.97
CA ARG A 333 27.12 -7.86 2.09
C ARG A 333 27.61 -7.58 3.52
N SER A 334 26.88 -8.06 4.52
CA SER A 334 27.17 -7.83 5.95
C SER A 334 28.14 -8.84 6.57
N GLY A 335 28.57 -9.87 5.82
CA GLY A 335 29.52 -10.88 6.29
C GLY A 335 29.00 -11.78 7.43
N LYS A 336 27.74 -11.62 7.85
CA LYS A 336 27.14 -12.41 8.92
C LYS A 336 26.40 -13.62 8.35
N ARG A 337 27.03 -14.80 8.46
CA ARG A 337 26.32 -16.08 8.32
C ARG A 337 25.48 -16.32 9.58
N LEU A 338 24.17 -16.09 9.50
CA LEU A 338 23.21 -16.74 10.41
C LEU A 338 22.71 -18.01 9.72
N LEU A 339 23.14 -19.17 10.25
CA LEU A 339 22.62 -20.49 9.89
C LEU A 339 21.20 -20.63 10.44
N THR A 340 20.20 -19.98 9.82
CA THR A 340 18.80 -20.31 10.10
C THR A 340 18.44 -21.59 9.36
N HIS A 341 18.37 -22.69 10.11
CA HIS A 341 17.79 -23.95 9.68
C HIS A 341 16.29 -23.76 9.38
N TYR A 342 15.95 -23.41 8.15
CA TYR A 342 14.58 -23.46 7.67
C TYR A 342 14.27 -24.88 7.20
N LYS A 343 13.72 -25.71 8.10
CA LYS A 343 13.12 -27.01 7.75
C LYS A 343 11.74 -26.76 7.14
N SER A 344 11.65 -26.26 5.90
CA SER A 344 10.40 -26.38 5.13
C SER A 344 10.42 -27.66 4.31
N LYS A 345 9.44 -28.52 4.55
CA LYS A 345 9.21 -29.75 3.79
C LYS A 345 8.94 -29.45 2.30
N LYS A 346 9.64 -30.21 1.43
CA LYS A 346 9.14 -30.82 0.17
C LYS A 346 8.66 -29.94 -1.01
N HIS A 347 9.11 -28.69 -1.19
CA HIS A 347 8.89 -28.01 -2.47
C HIS A 347 10.21 -27.59 -3.11
N CYS A 348 10.46 -28.10 -4.33
CA CYS A 348 11.57 -27.67 -5.17
C CYS A 348 11.19 -26.29 -5.74
N PRO A 349 11.99 -25.23 -5.47
CA PRO A 349 11.66 -23.88 -5.94
C PRO A 349 12.01 -23.63 -7.41
N TYR A 350 12.41 -24.66 -8.16
CA TYR A 350 12.89 -24.55 -9.53
C TYR A 350 12.17 -25.49 -10.49
N ASN A 351 12.02 -25.06 -11.73
CA ASN A 351 11.41 -25.84 -12.81
C ASN A 351 12.46 -26.40 -13.77
N ILE A 352 12.14 -27.52 -14.43
CA ILE A 352 12.92 -28.01 -15.58
C ILE A 352 12.86 -26.95 -16.69
N GLY A 353 14.03 -26.61 -17.26
CA GLY A 353 14.18 -25.57 -18.27
C GLY A 353 14.56 -24.19 -17.71
N GLU A 354 14.62 -23.99 -16.39
CA GLU A 354 15.11 -22.75 -15.80
C GLU A 354 16.65 -22.62 -15.91
N ARG A 355 17.12 -21.39 -16.15
CA ARG A 355 18.55 -21.07 -16.14
C ARG A 355 19.05 -20.80 -14.73
N VAL A 356 20.19 -21.37 -14.40
CA VAL A 356 20.89 -21.22 -13.12
C VAL A 356 22.35 -20.88 -13.34
N PHE A 357 22.95 -20.13 -12.43
CA PHE A 357 24.37 -19.78 -12.48
C PHE A 357 25.15 -20.59 -11.44
N LEU A 358 26.17 -21.32 -11.87
CA LEU A 358 27.09 -22.04 -10.99
C LEU A 358 28.37 -21.22 -10.86
N ARG A 359 28.69 -20.80 -9.62
CA ARG A 359 29.77 -19.84 -9.27
C ARG A 359 31.14 -20.08 -9.95
N ARG A 360 31.47 -21.31 -10.35
CA ARG A 360 32.71 -21.67 -11.04
C ARG A 360 32.55 -22.03 -12.52
N GLU A 361 31.35 -22.39 -12.97
CA GLU A 361 31.13 -23.02 -14.27
C GLU A 361 30.27 -22.17 -15.21
N GLY A 362 29.69 -21.06 -14.73
CA GLY A 362 28.88 -20.15 -15.52
C GLY A 362 27.39 -20.50 -15.54
N TRP A 363 26.69 -20.12 -16.60
CA TRP A 363 25.26 -20.38 -16.76
C TRP A 363 24.99 -21.79 -17.29
N GLY A 364 23.91 -22.39 -16.82
CA GLY A 364 23.39 -23.66 -17.32
C GLY A 364 21.88 -23.77 -17.15
N THR A 365 21.30 -24.80 -17.77
CA THR A 365 19.86 -25.07 -17.78
C THR A 365 19.56 -26.35 -17.02
N ILE A 366 18.54 -26.34 -16.16
CA ILE A 366 18.11 -27.53 -15.42
C ILE A 366 17.43 -28.51 -16.37
N GLU A 367 18.02 -29.68 -16.58
CA GLU A 367 17.47 -30.75 -17.43
C GLU A 367 16.57 -31.71 -16.65
N SER A 368 16.92 -32.01 -15.40
CA SER A 368 16.12 -32.90 -14.54
C SER A 368 16.37 -32.63 -13.07
N ILE A 369 15.40 -33.00 -12.23
CA ILE A 369 15.49 -32.89 -10.77
C ILE A 369 15.04 -34.22 -10.17
N THR A 370 15.91 -34.80 -9.35
CA THR A 370 15.64 -36.08 -8.67
C THR A 370 15.84 -35.91 -7.18
N GLN A 371 14.91 -36.43 -6.38
CA GLN A 371 15.09 -36.49 -4.93
C GLN A 371 15.94 -37.71 -4.57
N VAL A 372 17.05 -37.49 -3.87
CA VAL A 372 17.90 -38.55 -3.31
C VAL A 372 17.96 -38.33 -1.81
N ASN A 373 17.33 -39.22 -1.04
CA ASN A 373 17.11 -39.04 0.41
C ASN A 373 16.34 -37.74 0.73
N GLN A 374 16.93 -36.85 1.52
CA GLN A 374 16.36 -35.54 1.88
C GLN A 374 16.81 -34.42 0.94
N ASP A 375 17.72 -34.70 0.01
CA ASP A 375 18.31 -33.70 -0.88
C ASP A 375 17.64 -33.73 -2.27
N LEU A 376 17.52 -32.55 -2.88
CA LEU A 376 17.05 -32.40 -4.25
C LEU A 376 18.28 -32.19 -5.14
N ILE A 377 18.52 -33.13 -6.06
CA ILE A 377 19.66 -33.10 -6.96
C ILE A 377 19.16 -32.71 -8.35
N ALA A 378 19.67 -31.62 -8.90
CA ALA A 378 19.43 -31.21 -10.27
C ALA A 378 20.59 -31.63 -11.18
N VAL A 379 20.26 -32.05 -12.41
CA VAL A 379 21.21 -32.15 -13.51
C VAL A 379 21.14 -30.85 -14.29
N VAL A 380 22.26 -30.12 -14.36
CA VAL A 380 22.37 -28.86 -15.07
C VAL A 380 23.29 -29.06 -16.27
N SER A 381 22.79 -28.73 -17.46
CA SER A 381 23.58 -28.66 -18.69
C SER A 381 24.11 -27.25 -18.86
N MET A 382 25.41 -27.10 -18.92
CA MET A 382 26.10 -25.82 -19.02
C MET A 382 26.23 -25.38 -20.48
N ASP A 383 26.33 -24.08 -20.72
CA ASP A 383 26.49 -23.53 -22.07
C ASP A 383 27.81 -23.99 -22.76
N ASN A 384 28.76 -24.55 -21.99
CA ASN A 384 29.99 -25.17 -22.50
C ASN A 384 29.86 -26.69 -22.77
N ASN A 385 28.62 -27.23 -22.86
CA ASN A 385 28.29 -28.64 -23.07
C ASN A 385 28.74 -29.60 -21.95
N LYS A 386 29.12 -29.10 -20.76
CA LYS A 386 29.32 -29.94 -19.57
C LYS A 386 28.01 -30.18 -18.82
N ARG A 387 27.90 -31.30 -18.12
CA ARG A 387 26.76 -31.59 -17.23
C ARG A 387 27.23 -31.73 -15.78
N TRP A 388 26.49 -31.09 -14.88
CA TRP A 388 26.78 -31.13 -13.45
C TRP A 388 25.58 -31.66 -12.66
N LYS A 389 25.87 -32.48 -11.66
CA LYS A 389 24.89 -32.83 -10.62
C LYS A 389 25.09 -31.88 -9.45
N VAL A 390 24.07 -31.09 -9.14
CA VAL A 390 24.13 -30.09 -8.09
C VAL A 390 23.04 -30.33 -7.07
N ASP A 391 23.40 -30.25 -5.80
CA ASP A 391 22.42 -30.15 -4.72
C ASP A 391 21.79 -28.76 -4.81
N ILE A 392 20.53 -28.72 -5.26
CA ILE A 392 19.84 -27.49 -5.59
C ILE A 392 19.56 -26.61 -4.36
N ASN A 393 19.61 -27.21 -3.17
CA ASN A 393 19.53 -26.47 -1.91
C ASN A 393 20.83 -25.70 -1.60
N LYS A 394 21.91 -25.98 -2.33
CA LYS A 394 23.25 -25.40 -2.16
C LYS A 394 23.71 -24.57 -3.37
N VAL A 395 22.87 -24.40 -4.40
CA VAL A 395 23.17 -23.57 -5.58
C VAL A 395 22.88 -22.10 -5.25
N GLU A 396 23.83 -21.21 -5.52
CA GLU A 396 23.67 -19.76 -5.41
C GLU A 396 22.83 -19.23 -6.60
N LEU A 397 21.88 -18.33 -6.35
CA LEU A 397 21.10 -17.65 -7.39
C LEU A 397 21.75 -16.31 -7.74
N LEU A 398 22.09 -16.11 -9.02
CA LEU A 398 22.18 -14.77 -9.60
C LEU A 398 20.95 -14.62 -10.50
N SER A 399 20.00 -13.77 -10.12
CA SER A 399 18.92 -13.37 -11.05
C SER A 399 19.43 -12.19 -11.87
N VAL A 400 19.63 -12.37 -13.17
CA VAL A 400 19.84 -11.26 -14.10
C VAL A 400 18.57 -11.17 -14.94
N HIS A 401 17.86 -10.04 -14.85
CA HIS A 401 16.86 -9.69 -15.85
C HIS A 401 17.61 -9.42 -17.16
N ASP A 402 17.26 -10.17 -18.22
CA ASP A 402 17.77 -9.97 -19.57
C ASP A 402 17.51 -8.53 -20.05
N SER A 403 18.54 -7.69 -20.02
CA SER A 403 18.89 -6.74 -21.10
C SER A 403 20.14 -5.90 -20.83
N ASP A 404 20.64 -5.78 -19.59
CA ASP A 404 21.76 -4.88 -19.30
C ASP A 404 22.89 -5.60 -18.56
N LEU A 405 23.92 -6.01 -19.32
CA LEU A 405 25.35 -6.00 -18.96
C LEU A 405 26.17 -6.73 -20.03
N VAL A 406 26.25 -6.11 -21.21
CA VAL A 406 27.43 -6.25 -22.06
C VAL A 406 28.37 -5.12 -21.62
N ASN A 407 29.52 -5.51 -21.07
CA ASN A 407 30.66 -4.67 -20.67
C ASN A 407 30.53 -3.90 -19.35
N SER A 408 31.06 -4.49 -18.28
CA SER A 408 32.05 -3.88 -17.36
C SER A 408 31.94 -4.43 -15.93
N VAL A 409 32.66 -5.52 -15.64
CA VAL A 409 33.16 -5.78 -14.29
C VAL A 409 34.66 -6.05 -14.43
N PRO A 410 35.54 -5.25 -13.80
CA PRO A 410 36.98 -5.52 -13.82
C PRO A 410 37.25 -6.82 -13.06
N ALA A 411 38.07 -7.68 -13.63
CA ALA A 411 38.56 -8.88 -12.95
C ALA A 411 39.36 -8.48 -11.70
N PRO A 412 39.02 -8.96 -10.50
CA PRO A 412 39.93 -8.84 -9.36
C PRO A 412 41.10 -9.81 -9.56
N ASN A 413 42.31 -9.26 -9.51
CA ASN A 413 43.58 -10.00 -9.50
C ASN A 413 43.60 -11.02 -8.34
N TYR A 414 43.82 -12.29 -8.67
CA TYR A 414 44.37 -13.27 -7.74
C TYR A 414 45.41 -14.11 -8.47
N LEU A 415 46.57 -14.26 -7.82
CA LEU A 415 47.74 -14.99 -8.28
C LEU A 415 47.44 -16.49 -8.45
N PRO A 416 48.18 -17.21 -9.31
CA PRO A 416 48.04 -18.65 -9.45
C PRO A 416 48.67 -19.36 -8.26
N GLU A 417 48.00 -20.37 -7.74
CA GLU A 417 48.63 -21.45 -6.99
C GLU A 417 48.18 -22.79 -7.57
N GLU A 418 49.13 -23.74 -7.51
CA GLU A 418 49.35 -24.94 -8.32
C GLU A 418 48.23 -26.01 -8.34
#